data_AF-A0A427AAZ9-F1
#
_entry.id   AF-A0A427AAZ9-F1
#
_cell.length_a   1.000
_cell.length_b   1.000
_cell.length_c   1.000
_cell.angle_alpha   90.00
_cell.angle_beta   90.00
_cell.angle_gamma   90.00
#
_symmetry.space_group_name_H-M   'P 1'
#
loop_
_entity.id
_entity.type
_entity.pdbx_description
1 polymer ?
#
loop_
_entity_poly.entity_id
_entity_poly.type
_entity_poly.pdbx_seq_one_letter_code
_entity_poly.pdbx_strand_id
1 'polypeptide(L)'
;MAKKKENKVNVSGNPKHSLDVNRSNGGAVDKGSRTAATVRRLKMYSRRPKRDRKGKILKHELQSKELPSTRIEPDRRWFELEFFREELQNRLSNNYNVILKERKLPMSLLNDHQKGSLLSVLRQFARLKSDKQAISVGFVGYPNVGKSSVINTLRTKNVNSHGITDVKICLMVKS
;
A
#
# COMPACT_ATOMS: atom_id res chain seq x y z
N MET A 1 -9.07 14.71 16.50
CA MET A 1 -7.61 14.96 16.60
C MET A 1 -7.32 16.39 16.19
N ALA A 2 -6.88 17.24 17.11
CA ALA A 2 -6.53 18.61 16.79
C ALA A 2 -5.31 18.61 15.86
N LYS A 3 -5.47 19.11 14.62
CA LYS A 3 -4.34 19.35 13.74
C LYS A 3 -3.37 20.27 14.48
N LYS A 4 -2.19 19.76 14.87
CA LYS A 4 -1.10 20.59 15.39
C LYS A 4 -0.76 21.57 14.27
N LYS A 5 -1.28 22.79 14.38
CA LYS A 5 -1.03 23.88 13.45
C LYS A 5 0.47 24.10 13.49
N GLU A 6 1.16 23.65 12.44
CA GLU A 6 2.58 23.95 12.29
C GLU A 6 2.74 25.46 12.40
N ASN A 7 3.64 25.89 13.29
CA ASN A 7 3.97 27.30 13.43
C ASN A 7 4.46 27.77 12.06
N LYS A 8 3.61 28.48 11.33
CA LYS A 8 4.01 29.28 10.19
C LYS A 8 5.00 30.29 10.73
N VAL A 9 6.30 30.04 10.53
CA VAL A 9 7.36 31.02 10.81
C VAL A 9 7.28 32.08 9.71
N ASN A 10 6.17 32.81 9.72
CA ASN A 10 6.00 34.02 8.94
C ASN A 10 6.46 35.11 9.89
N VAL A 11 7.77 35.31 10.01
CA VAL A 11 8.26 36.54 10.62
C VAL A 11 7.87 37.62 9.63
N SER A 12 6.80 38.36 9.90
CA SER A 12 6.40 39.51 9.11
C SER A 12 7.59 40.47 8.99
N GLY A 13 7.86 40.97 7.79
CA GLY A 13 8.94 41.92 7.54
C GLY A 13 9.62 41.76 6.19
N ASN A 14 10.20 42.85 5.69
CA ASN A 14 10.98 42.85 4.47
C ASN A 14 12.27 42.02 4.64
N PRO A 15 12.75 41.31 3.62
CA PRO A 15 13.98 40.51 3.70
C PRO A 15 15.18 41.40 4.01
N LYS A 16 15.92 41.10 5.09
CA LYS A 16 17.04 41.97 5.53
C LYS A 16 18.40 41.61 4.91
N HIS A 17 18.60 40.36 4.51
CA HIS A 17 19.90 39.86 4.01
C HIS A 17 19.74 38.69 3.04
N SER A 18 20.75 38.37 2.21
CA SER A 18 20.74 37.37 1.11
C SER A 18 20.25 35.95 1.47
N LEU A 19 20.31 35.56 2.75
CA LEU A 19 19.93 34.24 3.27
C LEU A 19 18.61 34.26 4.06
N ASP A 20 17.79 35.30 3.91
CA ASP A 20 16.50 35.40 4.59
C ASP A 20 15.44 34.47 3.97
N VAL A 21 14.64 33.80 4.82
CA VAL A 21 13.60 32.85 4.43
C VAL A 21 12.33 33.56 3.92
N ASN A 22 12.19 34.85 4.26
CA ASN A 22 11.05 35.69 3.90
C ASN A 22 11.20 36.38 2.52
N ARG A 23 12.18 36.00 1.70
CA ARG A 23 12.32 36.50 0.32
C ARG A 23 11.13 36.10 -0.57
N SER A 24 10.80 36.94 -1.55
CA SER A 24 9.82 36.59 -2.57
C SER A 24 10.34 35.45 -3.45
N ASN A 25 9.42 34.61 -3.95
CA ASN A 25 9.75 33.44 -4.77
C ASN A 25 9.78 33.74 -6.29
N GLY A 26 9.56 34.99 -6.72
CA GLY A 26 9.71 35.34 -8.13
C GLY A 26 9.35 36.79 -8.47
N GLY A 27 10.01 37.30 -9.50
CA GLY A 27 9.57 38.43 -10.32
C GLY A 27 10.19 39.80 -10.01
N ALA A 28 11.12 40.23 -10.85
CA ALA A 28 11.53 41.63 -11.11
C ALA A 28 12.42 42.41 -10.11
N VAL A 29 12.45 42.15 -8.80
CA VAL A 29 13.08 43.12 -7.87
C VAL A 29 14.61 42.95 -7.67
N ASP A 30 15.21 41.80 -7.97
CA ASP A 30 16.65 41.61 -7.71
C ASP A 30 17.27 40.56 -8.66
N LYS A 31 17.84 41.00 -9.79
CA LYS A 31 18.44 40.13 -10.83
C LYS A 31 19.69 39.34 -10.37
N GLY A 32 20.08 39.43 -9.11
CA GLY A 32 21.24 38.71 -8.54
C GLY A 32 20.97 37.92 -7.26
N SER A 33 19.72 37.85 -6.77
CA SER A 33 19.43 37.23 -5.46
C SER A 33 18.80 35.83 -5.57
N ARG A 34 19.06 34.99 -4.57
CA ARG A 34 18.52 33.62 -4.48
C ARG A 34 17.05 33.63 -4.06
N THR A 35 16.23 32.77 -4.65
CA THR A 35 14.82 32.57 -4.26
C THR A 35 14.66 32.02 -2.84
N ALA A 36 13.55 32.29 -2.15
CA ALA A 36 13.32 31.75 -0.80
C ALA A 36 13.34 30.22 -0.75
N ALA A 37 12.84 29.53 -1.79
CA ALA A 37 12.97 28.08 -1.92
C ALA A 37 14.45 27.63 -1.92
N THR A 38 15.31 28.35 -2.65
CA THR A 38 16.76 28.08 -2.69
C THR A 38 17.42 28.35 -1.34
N VAL A 39 17.03 29.42 -0.66
CA VAL A 39 17.52 29.72 0.70
C VAL A 39 17.13 28.63 1.70
N ARG A 40 15.88 28.12 1.65
CA ARG A 40 15.43 27.01 2.52
C ARG A 40 16.21 25.72 2.24
N ARG A 41 16.51 25.44 0.97
CA ARG A 41 17.36 24.31 0.55
C ARG A 41 18.79 24.46 1.09
N LEU A 42 19.42 25.62 0.93
CA LEU A 42 20.78 25.85 1.44
C LEU A 42 20.86 25.79 2.97
N LYS A 43 19.84 26.32 3.65
CA LYS A 43 19.70 26.19 5.10
C LYS A 43 19.49 24.75 5.57
N MET A 44 19.21 23.78 4.68
CA MET A 44 19.16 22.36 5.03
C MET A 44 20.57 21.78 5.23
N TYR A 45 21.54 22.15 4.39
CA TYR A 45 22.92 21.69 4.52
C TYR A 45 23.65 22.26 5.74
N SER A 46 23.21 23.41 6.26
CA SER A 46 23.85 24.09 7.40
C SER A 46 23.07 23.94 8.73
N ARG A 47 22.35 22.83 8.92
CA ARG A 47 21.56 22.62 10.15
C ARG A 47 22.41 22.03 11.28
N ARG A 48 22.47 22.72 12.41
CA ARG A 48 23.09 22.26 13.65
C ARG A 48 22.13 22.37 14.83
N PRO A 49 22.18 21.48 15.84
CA PRO A 49 21.38 21.61 17.05
C PRO A 49 21.70 22.91 17.77
N LYS A 50 20.67 23.67 18.17
CA LYS A 50 20.87 24.84 19.04
C LYS A 50 21.11 24.39 20.47
N ARG A 51 22.15 24.92 21.10
CA ARG A 51 22.56 24.58 22.47
C ARG A 51 22.49 25.80 23.37
N ASP A 52 22.22 25.56 24.64
CA ASP A 52 22.41 26.54 25.71
C ASP A 52 23.90 26.70 26.04
N ARG A 53 24.27 27.74 26.80
CA ARG A 53 25.65 27.99 27.26
C ARG A 53 26.22 26.80 28.05
N LYS A 54 25.37 26.05 28.76
CA LYS A 54 25.71 24.80 29.48
C LYS A 54 25.84 23.56 28.57
N GLY A 55 25.73 23.73 27.24
CA GLY A 55 25.89 22.64 26.26
C GLY A 55 24.66 21.76 26.04
N LYS A 56 23.56 21.98 26.78
CA LYS A 56 22.29 21.25 26.62
C LYS A 56 21.61 21.62 25.30
N ILE A 57 21.19 20.61 24.52
CA ILE A 57 20.45 20.83 23.26
C ILE A 57 19.05 21.37 23.58
N LEU A 58 18.74 22.56 23.08
CA LEU A 58 17.44 23.22 23.21
C LEU A 58 16.47 22.76 22.12
N LYS A 59 16.95 22.68 20.86
CA LYS A 59 16.13 22.28 19.71
C LYS A 59 16.97 21.58 18.66
N HIS A 60 16.40 20.51 18.10
CA HIS A 60 16.83 19.91 16.86
C HIS A 60 15.60 19.61 15.99
N GLU A 61 15.71 19.77 14.67
CA GLU A 61 14.54 19.72 13.77
C GLU A 61 14.14 18.30 13.38
N LEU A 62 15.09 17.35 13.33
CA LEU A 62 14.86 15.97 12.87
C LEU A 62 15.01 14.93 13.99
N GLN A 63 15.25 15.38 15.23
CA GLN A 63 15.50 14.50 16.37
C GLN A 63 14.71 15.02 17.58
N SER A 64 13.39 14.89 17.49
CA SER A 64 12.50 15.07 18.64
C SER A 64 12.72 13.93 19.64
N LYS A 65 12.65 14.25 20.93
CA LYS A 65 12.72 13.24 22.01
C LYS A 65 11.35 12.60 22.31
N GLU A 66 10.28 13.18 21.77
CA GLU A 66 8.92 12.69 21.92
C GLU A 66 8.69 11.51 20.98
N LEU A 67 8.25 10.38 21.56
CA LEU A 67 7.80 9.21 20.81
C LEU A 67 6.37 9.46 20.30
N PRO A 68 6.11 9.41 18.98
CA PRO A 68 4.75 9.49 18.48
C PRO A 68 3.97 8.22 18.83
N SER A 69 2.64 8.33 18.95
CA SER A 69 1.76 7.17 19.11
C SER A 69 1.91 6.21 17.93
N THR A 70 2.13 4.93 18.22
CA THR A 70 2.36 3.87 17.23
C THR A 70 1.09 3.08 16.87
N ARG A 71 -0.06 3.41 17.50
CA ARG A 71 -1.31 2.67 17.28
C ARG A 71 -1.95 3.07 15.95
N ILE A 72 -2.15 2.08 15.09
CA ILE A 72 -2.86 2.21 13.81
C ILE A 72 -4.37 2.10 14.09
N GLU A 73 -5.15 3.02 13.53
CA GLU A 73 -6.60 3.00 13.63
C GLU A 73 -7.18 1.93 12.68
N PRO A 74 -8.16 1.11 13.12
CA PRO A 74 -8.79 0.15 12.23
C PRO A 74 -9.66 0.88 11.18
N ASP A 75 -9.31 0.73 9.90
CA ASP A 75 -10.07 1.27 8.76
C ASP A 75 -10.53 0.12 7.85
N ARG A 76 -11.74 0.21 7.31
CA ARG A 76 -12.32 -0.79 6.38
C ARG A 76 -11.54 -0.85 5.07
N ARG A 77 -10.93 0.25 4.65
CA ARG A 77 -10.13 0.36 3.42
C ARG A 77 -8.83 -0.44 3.44
N TRP A 78 -8.36 -0.84 4.62
CA TRP A 78 -7.25 -1.80 4.75
C TRP A 78 -7.53 -3.07 3.93
N PHE A 79 -8.80 -3.50 3.90
CA PHE A 79 -9.18 -4.84 3.43
C PHE A 79 -9.87 -4.84 2.05
N GLU A 80 -10.01 -3.70 1.36
CA GLU A 80 -10.66 -3.60 0.04
C GLU A 80 -9.77 -4.10 -1.14
N LEU A 81 -9.06 -5.21 -0.96
CA LEU A 81 -8.13 -5.76 -1.96
C LEU A 81 -8.84 -6.43 -3.14
N GLU A 82 -10.04 -6.98 -2.95
CA GLU A 82 -10.74 -7.73 -3.99
C GLU A 82 -11.23 -6.82 -5.12
N PHE A 83 -11.86 -5.70 -4.78
CA PHE A 83 -12.31 -4.70 -5.77
C PHE A 83 -11.13 -4.17 -6.60
N PHE A 84 -9.99 -3.93 -5.95
CA PHE A 84 -8.77 -3.47 -6.62
C PHE A 84 -8.17 -4.53 -7.56
N ARG A 85 -8.20 -5.81 -7.17
CA ARG A 85 -7.73 -6.93 -8.00
C ARG A 85 -8.58 -7.08 -9.27
N GLU A 86 -9.90 -6.98 -9.16
CA GLU A 86 -10.81 -7.06 -10.30
C GLU A 86 -10.61 -5.91 -11.29
N GLU A 87 -10.49 -4.67 -10.79
CA GLU A 87 -10.29 -3.51 -11.66
C GLU A 87 -8.90 -3.50 -12.34
N LEU A 88 -7.85 -3.92 -11.65
CA LEU A 88 -6.52 -4.05 -12.27
C LEU A 88 -6.48 -5.14 -13.35
N GLN A 89 -7.15 -6.28 -13.12
CA GLN A 89 -7.18 -7.36 -14.10
C GLN A 89 -7.84 -6.90 -15.41
N ASN A 90 -8.92 -6.13 -15.33
CA ASN A 90 -9.60 -5.55 -16.48
C ASN A 90 -8.76 -4.48 -17.22
N ARG A 91 -7.88 -3.76 -16.51
CA ARG A 91 -6.99 -2.77 -17.13
C ARG A 91 -5.77 -3.41 -17.80
N LEU A 92 -5.24 -4.49 -17.24
CA LEU A 92 -4.11 -5.26 -17.77
C LEU A 92 -4.47 -6.10 -18.99
N SER A 93 -5.73 -6.54 -19.12
CA SER A 93 -6.18 -7.30 -20.31
C SER A 93 -6.17 -6.50 -21.61
N ASN A 94 -6.02 -5.18 -21.54
CA ASN A 94 -5.95 -4.30 -22.70
C ASN A 94 -4.50 -4.14 -23.19
N ASN A 95 -4.19 -4.63 -24.39
CA ASN A 95 -2.86 -4.62 -24.99
C ASN A 95 -2.32 -3.20 -25.33
N TYR A 96 -3.21 -2.21 -25.46
CA TYR A 96 -2.83 -0.84 -25.85
C TYR A 96 -2.52 0.09 -24.67
N ASN A 97 -2.63 -0.41 -23.44
CA ASN A 97 -2.43 0.41 -22.25
C ASN A 97 -0.97 0.35 -21.79
N VAL A 98 -0.27 1.50 -21.81
CA VAL A 98 1.10 1.62 -21.30
C VAL A 98 1.08 2.16 -19.88
N ILE A 99 1.70 1.42 -18.95
CA ILE A 99 1.80 1.80 -17.54
C ILE A 99 2.97 2.77 -17.35
N LEU A 100 2.69 4.02 -16.96
CA LEU A 100 3.73 5.06 -16.76
C LEU A 100 4.40 5.03 -15.37
N LYS A 101 3.82 4.33 -14.38
CA LYS A 101 4.31 4.32 -12.99
C LYS A 101 4.23 2.94 -12.34
N GLU A 102 5.16 2.08 -12.74
CA GLU A 102 5.23 0.66 -12.35
C GLU A 102 5.42 0.44 -10.84
N ARG A 103 6.22 1.28 -10.15
CA ARG A 103 6.64 1.05 -8.75
C ARG A 103 5.56 1.22 -7.68
N LYS A 104 4.33 1.58 -8.06
CA LYS A 104 3.19 1.74 -7.13
C LYS A 104 2.16 0.61 -7.22
N LEU A 105 2.32 -0.31 -8.17
CA LEU A 105 1.36 -1.39 -8.38
C LEU A 105 1.92 -2.67 -7.75
N PRO A 106 1.29 -3.22 -6.70
CA PRO A 106 1.71 -4.48 -6.12
C PRO A 106 1.31 -5.64 -7.04
N MET A 107 2.08 -5.88 -8.11
CA MET A 107 1.85 -6.97 -9.06
C MET A 107 1.94 -8.36 -8.41
N SER A 108 2.63 -8.48 -7.28
CA SER A 108 2.67 -9.71 -6.47
C SER A 108 1.29 -10.14 -5.94
N LEU A 109 0.32 -9.23 -5.85
CA LEU A 109 -1.04 -9.56 -5.42
C LEU A 109 -1.92 -10.10 -6.56
N LEU A 110 -1.53 -9.97 -7.82
CA LEU A 110 -2.29 -10.51 -8.95
C LEU A 110 -1.96 -11.98 -9.22
N ASN A 111 -0.72 -12.37 -8.97
CA ASN A 111 -0.27 -13.75 -9.10
C ASN A 111 -0.60 -14.50 -7.80
N ASP A 112 -1.83 -14.98 -7.64
CA ASP A 112 -2.19 -15.87 -6.53
C ASP A 112 -1.51 -17.25 -6.75
N HIS A 113 -0.24 -17.37 -6.34
CA HIS A 113 0.59 -18.57 -6.51
C HIS A 113 -0.01 -19.84 -5.84
N GLN A 114 -0.90 -19.68 -4.86
CA GLN A 114 -1.50 -20.81 -4.14
C GLN A 114 -2.68 -21.47 -4.87
N LYS A 115 -3.30 -20.79 -5.84
CA LYS A 115 -4.50 -21.31 -6.52
C LYS A 115 -4.17 -22.40 -7.56
N GLY A 116 -3.00 -22.31 -8.19
CA GLY A 116 -2.58 -23.25 -9.24
C GLY A 116 -2.14 -24.62 -8.73
N SER A 117 -1.51 -24.68 -7.54
CA SER A 117 -0.94 -25.94 -7.03
C SER A 117 -1.99 -26.94 -6.56
N LEU A 118 -3.07 -26.49 -5.91
CA LEU A 118 -4.15 -27.38 -5.48
C LEU A 118 -4.89 -27.96 -6.70
N LEU A 119 -5.17 -27.12 -7.71
CA LEU A 119 -5.82 -27.55 -8.95
C LEU A 119 -4.95 -28.52 -9.76
N SER A 120 -3.64 -28.31 -9.81
CA SER A 120 -2.74 -29.23 -10.53
C SER A 120 -2.71 -30.61 -9.87
N VAL A 121 -2.65 -30.67 -8.54
CA VAL A 121 -2.69 -31.93 -7.78
C VAL A 121 -4.05 -32.62 -7.92
N LEU A 122 -5.17 -31.89 -7.80
CA LEU A 122 -6.51 -32.46 -7.98
C LEU A 122 -6.72 -33.01 -9.40
N ARG A 123 -6.18 -32.33 -10.42
CA ARG A 123 -6.21 -32.83 -11.82
C ARG A 123 -5.35 -34.09 -12.00
N GLN A 124 -4.17 -34.15 -11.38
CA GLN A 124 -3.34 -35.37 -11.41
C GLN A 124 -4.05 -36.54 -10.72
N PHE A 125 -4.66 -36.30 -9.56
CA PHE A 125 -5.45 -37.32 -8.85
C PHE A 125 -6.67 -37.78 -9.64
N ALA A 126 -7.34 -36.87 -10.36
CA ALA A 126 -8.45 -37.19 -11.25
C ALA A 126 -8.05 -38.08 -12.43
N ARG A 127 -6.85 -37.88 -12.99
CA ARG A 127 -6.31 -38.74 -14.05
C ARG A 127 -5.98 -40.14 -13.55
N LEU A 128 -5.46 -40.27 -12.32
CA LEU A 128 -5.12 -41.56 -11.72
C LEU A 128 -6.35 -42.40 -11.33
N LYS A 129 -7.49 -41.77 -11.06
CA LYS A 129 -8.77 -42.46 -10.80
C LYS A 129 -9.75 -42.28 -11.96
N SER A 130 -9.39 -42.79 -13.14
CA SER A 130 -10.25 -42.71 -14.34
C SER A 130 -11.56 -43.50 -14.21
N ASP A 131 -11.66 -44.46 -13.29
CA ASP A 131 -12.84 -45.33 -13.12
C ASP A 131 -14.01 -44.64 -12.39
N LYS A 132 -13.76 -43.49 -11.75
CA LYS A 132 -14.79 -42.73 -11.02
C LYS A 132 -15.10 -41.43 -11.76
N GLN A 133 -16.35 -41.28 -12.20
CA GLN A 133 -16.84 -40.06 -12.87
C GLN A 133 -16.73 -38.77 -12.03
N ALA A 134 -16.55 -38.88 -10.71
CA ALA A 134 -16.46 -37.74 -9.80
C ALA A 134 -15.55 -38.01 -8.59
N ILE A 135 -14.78 -37.00 -8.19
CA ILE A 135 -14.02 -36.97 -6.95
C ILE A 135 -14.72 -36.04 -5.96
N SER A 136 -15.07 -36.52 -4.77
CA SER A 136 -15.57 -35.68 -3.68
C SER A 136 -14.41 -35.17 -2.83
N VAL A 137 -14.35 -33.86 -2.60
CA VAL A 137 -13.34 -33.21 -1.74
C VAL A 137 -14.07 -32.38 -0.67
N GLY A 138 -13.79 -32.65 0.61
CA GLY A 138 -14.32 -31.87 1.74
C GLY A 138 -13.27 -30.87 2.26
N PHE A 139 -13.70 -29.69 2.70
CA PHE A 139 -12.83 -28.65 3.26
C PHE A 139 -13.10 -28.49 4.76
N VAL A 140 -12.09 -28.80 5.60
CA VAL A 140 -12.16 -28.70 7.07
C VAL A 140 -11.20 -27.61 7.56
N GLY A 141 -11.61 -26.81 8.55
CA GLY A 141 -10.70 -25.87 9.23
C GLY A 141 -11.42 -24.85 10.10
N TYR A 142 -10.68 -23.87 10.63
CA TYR A 142 -11.19 -22.81 11.51
C TYR A 142 -12.01 -21.70 10.80
N PRO A 143 -12.89 -20.97 11.50
CA PRO A 143 -13.61 -19.84 10.92
C PRO A 143 -12.66 -18.79 10.31
N ASN A 144 -13.08 -18.12 9.23
CA ASN A 144 -12.35 -17.02 8.57
C ASN A 144 -10.98 -17.35 7.94
N VAL A 145 -10.58 -18.63 7.84
CA VAL A 145 -9.34 -19.05 7.16
C VAL A 145 -9.43 -19.07 5.63
N GLY A 146 -10.52 -18.55 5.04
CA GLY A 146 -10.67 -18.44 3.59
C GLY A 146 -11.11 -19.72 2.86
N LYS A 147 -11.69 -20.72 3.54
CA LYS A 147 -12.24 -21.94 2.90
C LYS A 147 -13.19 -21.63 1.74
N SER A 148 -14.07 -20.66 1.94
CA SER A 148 -15.03 -20.17 0.95
C SER A 148 -14.35 -19.60 -0.31
N SER A 149 -13.17 -18.96 -0.16
CA SER A 149 -12.39 -18.46 -1.31
C SER A 149 -11.85 -19.60 -2.18
N VAL A 150 -11.40 -20.69 -1.56
CA VAL A 150 -10.94 -21.90 -2.28
C VAL A 150 -12.10 -22.57 -3.02
N ILE A 151 -13.27 -22.67 -2.37
CA ILE A 151 -14.48 -23.26 -2.98
C ILE A 151 -14.96 -22.44 -4.19
N ASN A 152 -15.03 -21.10 -4.07
CA ASN A 152 -15.44 -20.23 -5.17
C ASN A 152 -14.47 -20.31 -6.36
N THR A 153 -13.17 -20.44 -6.08
CA THR A 153 -12.15 -20.64 -7.12
C THR A 153 -12.35 -21.97 -7.86
N LEU A 154 -12.77 -23.05 -7.17
CA LEU A 154 -12.99 -24.37 -7.77
C LEU A 154 -14.34 -24.51 -8.50
N ARG A 155 -15.37 -23.79 -8.05
CA ARG A 155 -16.73 -23.86 -8.62
C ARG A 155 -17.04 -22.79 -9.67
N THR A 156 -16.14 -21.82 -9.89
CA THR A 156 -16.31 -20.68 -10.83
C THR A 156 -17.61 -19.88 -10.59
N LYS A 157 -18.24 -20.03 -9.43
CA LYS A 157 -19.50 -19.42 -9.02
C LYS A 157 -19.38 -19.02 -7.56
N ASN A 158 -19.86 -17.83 -7.22
CA ASN A 158 -19.86 -17.33 -5.84
C ASN A 158 -20.91 -18.07 -5.01
N VAL A 159 -20.46 -18.78 -3.97
CA VAL A 159 -21.33 -19.48 -3.02
C VAL A 159 -21.04 -18.97 -1.61
N ASN A 160 -22.05 -18.39 -0.97
CA ASN A 160 -22.00 -17.98 0.42
C ASN A 160 -22.10 -19.23 1.32
N SER A 161 -20.96 -19.84 1.63
CA SER A 161 -20.87 -21.03 2.49
C SER A 161 -20.55 -20.62 3.93
N HIS A 162 -21.55 -20.67 4.80
CA HIS A 162 -21.39 -20.49 6.25
C HIS A 162 -21.29 -21.89 6.89
N GLY A 163 -20.19 -22.21 7.59
CA GLY A 163 -20.05 -23.44 8.39
C GLY A 163 -19.30 -24.60 7.71
N ILE A 164 -19.29 -25.77 8.38
CA ILE A 164 -18.75 -27.04 7.85
C ILE A 164 -19.58 -27.38 6.60
N THR A 165 -19.03 -27.11 5.43
CA THR A 165 -19.71 -27.37 4.16
C THR A 165 -19.11 -28.60 3.50
N ASP A 166 -19.85 -29.71 3.52
CA ASP A 166 -19.63 -30.83 2.60
C ASP A 166 -20.00 -30.39 1.18
N VAL A 167 -19.10 -29.67 0.53
CA VAL A 167 -19.28 -29.25 -0.86
C VAL A 167 -18.80 -30.36 -1.77
N LYS A 168 -19.72 -31.13 -2.33
CA LYS A 168 -19.42 -32.05 -3.44
C LYS A 168 -19.04 -31.23 -4.68
N ILE A 169 -17.74 -31.17 -4.98
CA ILE A 169 -17.20 -30.56 -6.21
C ILE A 169 -16.98 -31.69 -7.22
N CYS A 170 -17.85 -31.80 -8.22
CA CYS A 170 -17.70 -32.78 -9.28
C CYS A 170 -16.69 -32.26 -10.32
N LEU A 171 -15.43 -32.66 -10.20
CA LEU A 171 -14.44 -32.45 -11.27
C LEU A 171 -14.63 -33.52 -12.34
N MET A 172 -15.45 -33.23 -13.35
CA MET A 172 -15.52 -34.05 -14.57
C MET A 172 -14.26 -33.79 -15.39
N VAL A 173 -13.38 -34.77 -15.46
CA VAL A 173 -12.33 -34.81 -16.48
C VAL A 173 -13.03 -35.21 -17.78
N LYS A 174 -13.30 -34.24 -18.65
CA LYS A 174 -13.64 -34.56 -20.04
C LYS A 174 -12.37 -35.06 -20.72
N SER A 175 -12.44 -36.27 -21.26
CA SER A 175 -11.41 -36.89 -22.10
C SER A 175 -11.04 -36.01 -23.28
#